data_AF-A0A9D5GUL6-F1
#
_entry.id   AF-A0A9D5GUL6-F1
#
_cell.length_a   1.000
_cell.length_b   1.000
_cell.length_c   1.000
_cell.angle_alpha   90.00
_cell.angle_beta   90.00
_cell.angle_gamma   90.00
#
_symmetry.space_group_name_H-M   'P 1'
#
loop_
_entity.id
_entity.type
_entity.pdbx_description
1 polymer ?
#
loop_
_entity_poly.entity_id
_entity_poly.type
_entity_poly.pdbx_seq_one_letter_code
_entity_poly.pdbx_strand_id
1 'polypeptide(L)' 'CIGAAFATMEAKMVLATLVRDYDIFVPPNCYPRPVMTVTLRPQGKIPTQLKKV' A
#
# COMPACT_ATOMS: atom_id res chain seq x y z
N CYS A 1 10.60 -13.73 9.38
CA CYS A 1 9.87 -14.41 8.30
C CYS A 1 10.89 -15.02 7.34
N ILE A 2 10.79 -16.31 7.02
CA ILE A 2 11.68 -16.97 6.03
C ILE A 2 11.62 -16.22 4.68
N GLY A 3 10.45 -15.70 4.31
CA GLY A 3 10.23 -14.91 3.09
C GLY A 3 10.63 -13.44 3.16
N ALA A 4 11.39 -12.98 4.17
CA ALA A 4 11.67 -11.55 4.34
C ALA A 4 12.41 -10.92 3.15
N ALA A 5 13.37 -11.64 2.55
CA ALA A 5 14.11 -11.16 1.38
C ALA A 5 13.19 -10.99 0.16
N PHE A 6 12.34 -11.98 -0.12
CA PHE A 6 11.38 -11.94 -1.21
C PHE A 6 10.36 -10.81 -1.03
N ALA A 7 9.75 -10.70 0.15
CA ALA A 7 8.78 -9.64 0.45
C ALA A 7 9.39 -8.24 0.28
N THR A 8 10.67 -8.08 0.66
CA THR A 8 11.39 -6.81 0.49
C THR A 8 11.63 -6.49 -0.99
N MET A 9 11.99 -7.48 -1.80
CA MET A 9 12.19 -7.31 -3.23
C MET A 9 10.89 -6.93 -3.93
N GLU A 10 9.80 -7.65 -3.66
CA GLU A 10 8.48 -7.39 -4.23
C GLU A 10 7.96 -5.99 -3.85
N ALA A 11 8.06 -5.62 -2.56
CA ALA A 11 7.65 -4.31 -2.10
C ALA A 11 8.42 -3.18 -2.80
N LYS A 12 9.73 -3.35 -3.01
CA LYS A 12 10.55 -2.39 -3.77
C LYS A 12 10.13 -2.29 -5.23
N MET A 13 9.86 -3.42 -5.89
CA MET A 13 9.43 -3.42 -7.30
C MET A 13 8.10 -2.70 -7.47
N VAL A 14 7.11 -3.02 -6.63
CA VAL A 14 5.79 -2.36 -6.67
C VAL A 14 5.93 -0.86 -6.38
N LEU A 15 6.67 -0.49 -5.34
CA LEU A 15 6.88 0.92 -4.99
C LEU A 15 7.58 1.68 -6.13
N ALA A 16 8.62 1.11 -6.74
CA ALA A 16 9.35 1.72 -7.84
C ALA A 16 8.47 1.97 -9.07
N THR A 17 7.54 1.06 -9.38
CA THR A 17 6.57 1.25 -10.46
C THR A 17 5.55 2.33 -10.11
N LEU A 18 5.02 2.32 -8.88
CA LEU A 18 4.03 3.32 -8.46
C LEU A 18 4.60 4.74 -8.51
N VAL A 19 5.80 4.97 -7.97
CA VAL A 19 6.40 6.32 -7.92
C VAL A 19 6.90 6.81 -9.28
N ARG A 20 7.16 5.91 -10.24
CA ARG A 20 7.59 6.27 -11.60
C ARG A 20 6.40 6.66 -12.47
N ASP A 21 5.33 5.88 -12.39
CA ASP A 21 4.27 5.91 -13.40
C ASP A 21 2.99 6.59 -12.88
N TYR A 22 2.88 6.91 -11.59
CA TYR A 22 1.66 7.45 -10.99
C TYR A 22 1.88 8.61 -10.02
N ASP A 23 1.00 9.61 -10.12
CA ASP A 23 0.71 10.54 -9.04
C ASP A 23 -0.33 9.92 -8.09
N ILE A 24 0.00 9.83 -6.81
CA ILE A 24 -0.81 9.15 -5.78
C ILE A 24 -1.47 10.19 -4.89
N PHE A 25 -2.80 10.22 -4.86
CA PHE A 25 -3.59 11.11 -4.02
C PHE A 25 -4.28 10.33 -2.91
N VAL A 26 -4.04 10.77 -1.67
CA VAL A 26 -4.68 10.26 -0.45
C VAL A 26 -5.47 11.41 0.18
N PRO A 27 -6.75 11.21 0.56
CA PRO A 27 -7.54 12.27 1.16
C PRO A 27 -6.95 12.68 2.53
N PRO A 28 -7.03 13.96 2.91
CA PRO A 28 -6.36 14.51 4.08
C PRO A 28 -6.80 13.88 5.41
N ASN A 29 -8.01 13.31 5.48
CA ASN A 29 -8.56 12.66 6.68
C ASN A 29 -8.60 11.12 6.56
N CYS A 30 -7.62 10.53 5.87
CA CYS A 30 -7.53 9.08 5.71
C CYS A 30 -6.92 8.41 6.95
N TYR A 31 -7.77 8.00 7.91
CA TYR A 31 -7.37 7.23 9.09
C TYR A 31 -7.97 5.82 9.05
N PRO A 32 -7.29 4.84 8.42
CA PRO A 32 -7.81 3.47 8.37
C PRO A 32 -7.84 2.84 9.76
N ARG A 33 -9.02 2.35 10.18
CA ARG A 33 -9.15 1.63 11.45
C ARG A 33 -8.49 0.25 11.35
N PRO A 34 -7.51 -0.09 12.21
CA PRO A 34 -6.92 -1.42 12.22
C PRO A 34 -7.93 -2.45 12.77
N VAL A 35 -8.04 -3.59 12.08
CA VAL A 35 -8.81 -4.75 12.52
C VAL A 35 -7.90 -5.97 12.51
N MET A 36 -7.84 -6.66 13.64
CA MET A 36 -7.11 -7.91 13.76
C MET A 36 -8.01 -9.06 13.31
N THR A 37 -7.64 -9.74 12.22
CA THR A 37 -8.25 -11.03 11.83
C THR A 37 -7.19 -12.12 11.96
N VAL A 38 -6.65 -12.62 10.85
CA VAL A 38 -5.44 -13.47 10.81
C VAL A 38 -4.19 -12.61 10.66
N THR A 39 -4.31 -11.49 9.95
CA THR A 39 -3.27 -10.45 9.83
C THR A 39 -3.88 -9.08 10.14
N LEU A 40 -3.06 -8.14 10.58
CA LEU A 40 -3.50 -6.76 10.80
C LEU A 40 -3.83 -6.11 9.46
N ARG A 41 -5.05 -5.60 9.32
CA ARG A 41 -5.53 -4.97 8.08
C ARG A 41 -6.44 -3.78 8.36
N PRO A 42 -6.58 -2.83 7.43
CA PRO A 42 -7.59 -1.78 7.54
C PRO A 42 -9.01 -2.36 7.50
N GLN A 43 -9.94 -1.68 8.17
CA GLN A 43 -11.38 -1.94 8.00
C GLN A 43 -11.81 -1.47 6.60
N GLY A 44 -11.90 -2.40 5.66
CA GLY A 44 -12.27 -2.09 4.27
C GLY A 44 -11.07 -1.68 3.42
N LYS A 45 -11.30 -0.80 2.44
CA LYS A 45 -10.26 -0.31 1.50
C LYS A 45 -9.67 1.02 1.99
N ILE A 46 -8.46 1.33 1.54
CA ILE A 46 -7.89 2.65 1.71
C ILE A 46 -8.39 3.52 0.54
N PRO A 47 -9.04 4.66 0.80
CA PRO A 47 -9.45 5.57 -0.27
C PRO A 47 -8.20 6.22 -0.88
N THR A 48 -7.82 5.79 -2.08
CA THR A 48 -6.67 6.30 -2.83
C THR A 48 -7.01 6.47 -4.29
N GLN A 49 -6.53 7.54 -4.92
CA GLN A 49 -6.61 7.75 -6.36
C GLN A 49 -5.22 7.69 -6.97
N LEU A 50 -5.06 6.89 -8.02
CA LEU A 50 -3.83 6.81 -8.81
C LEU A 50 -4.10 7.48 -10.15
N LYS A 51 -3.30 8.50 -10.48
CA LYS A 51 -3.34 9.16 -11.78
C LYS A 51 -2.05 8.81 -12.52
N LYS A 52 -2.16 8.18 -13.69
CA LYS A 52 -0.99 7.85 -14.50
C LYS A 52 -0.34 9.13 -15.02
N VAL A 53 0.99 9.19 -14.94
CA VAL A 53 1.83 10.27 -15.49
C VAL A 53 2.05 10.06 -16.99
#